data_AF-A0A497KKT8-F1
#
_entry.id   AF-A0A497KKT8-F1
#
_cell.length_a   1.000
_cell.length_b   1.000
_cell.length_c   1.000
_cell.angle_alpha   90.00
_cell.angle_beta   90.00
_cell.angle_gamma   90.00
#
_symmetry.space_group_name_H-M   'P 1'
#
loop_
_entity.id
_entity.type
_entity.pdbx_description
1 polymer ?
#
loop_
_entity_poly.entity_id
_entity_poly.type
_entity_poly.pdbx_seq_one_letter_code
_entity_poly.pdbx_strand_id
1 'polypeptide(L)'
;MAITLTTDMILGIGALIVAAVAIIMFLRATEGTKKPAKNEDEKSPIVVEVEPRKVKMPDLPTITERSQVEIARTQIRTLTLQQEILSMVMKRLFEAEDNGEISKDERERLGKNYEAEMQQVDEQLKKAELIVSLNELEDIRQNIIEQFQQTLSSTQSQIDLIIKELNIQQPEPEPEPEPEPQPRPRRTRPRPPPGDDKEEEPEDEDDEEAGGRGRRDTVEDRLDKLKQDVLKELEELERLELEQ
;
A
#
# COMPACT_ATOMS: atom_id res chain seq x y z
N MET A 1 -48.90 -31.92 -22.86
CA MET A 1 -48.21 -32.05 -21.57
C MET A 1 -48.72 -30.95 -20.67
N ALA A 2 -49.52 -31.29 -19.66
CA ALA A 2 -50.07 -30.33 -18.71
C ALA A 2 -48.97 -29.95 -17.71
N ILE A 3 -48.56 -28.68 -17.70
CA ILE A 3 -47.59 -28.15 -16.75
C ILE A 3 -48.33 -27.97 -15.43
N THR A 4 -48.16 -28.89 -14.49
CA THR A 4 -48.61 -28.70 -13.11
C THR A 4 -47.66 -27.72 -12.44
N LEU A 5 -48.04 -26.43 -12.41
CA LEU A 5 -47.34 -25.43 -11.59
C LEU A 5 -47.37 -25.90 -10.14
N THR A 6 -46.21 -26.19 -9.58
CA THR A 6 -46.06 -26.50 -8.16
C THR A 6 -46.43 -25.26 -7.34
N THR A 7 -47.11 -25.47 -6.22
CA THR A 7 -47.56 -24.41 -5.31
C THR A 7 -46.44 -23.47 -4.88
N ASP A 8 -45.21 -23.99 -4.78
CA ASP A 8 -44.01 -23.22 -4.44
C ASP A 8 -43.58 -22.26 -5.57
N MET A 9 -43.80 -22.64 -6.83
CA MET A 9 -43.54 -21.78 -7.98
C MET A 9 -44.61 -20.68 -8.09
N ILE A 10 -45.86 -20.97 -7.75
CA ILE A 10 -46.94 -19.97 -7.66
C ILE A 10 -46.67 -18.98 -6.53
N LEU A 11 -46.22 -19.46 -5.36
CA LEU A 11 -45.82 -18.61 -4.24
C LEU A 11 -44.60 -17.74 -4.58
N GLY A 12 -43.59 -18.30 -5.26
CA GLY A 12 -42.41 -17.55 -5.70
C GLY A 12 -42.73 -16.45 -6.72
N ILE A 13 -43.58 -16.76 -7.71
CA ILE A 13 -44.03 -15.76 -8.71
C ILE A 13 -44.94 -14.70 -8.05
N GLY A 14 -45.80 -15.11 -7.11
CA GLY A 14 -46.62 -14.19 -6.32
C GLY A 14 -45.79 -13.22 -5.49
N ALA A 15 -44.73 -13.70 -4.83
CA ALA A 15 -43.83 -12.86 -4.04
C ALA A 15 -43.10 -11.81 -4.91
N LEU A 16 -42.66 -12.20 -6.11
CA LEU A 16 -42.01 -11.27 -7.05
C LEU A 16 -42.95 -10.16 -7.54
N ILE A 17 -44.23 -10.50 -7.80
CA ILE A 17 -45.22 -9.51 -8.23
C ILE A 17 -45.51 -8.53 -7.09
N VAL A 18 -45.64 -9.01 -5.85
CA VAL A 18 -45.87 -8.14 -4.68
C VAL A 18 -44.68 -7.21 -4.42
N ALA A 19 -43.44 -7.71 -4.55
CA ALA A 19 -42.24 -6.90 -4.42
C ALA A 19 -42.16 -5.81 -5.52
N ALA A 20 -42.48 -6.15 -6.76
CA ALA A 20 -42.52 -5.17 -7.86
C ALA A 20 -43.58 -4.08 -7.64
N VAL A 21 -44.77 -4.46 -7.16
CA VAL A 21 -45.84 -3.50 -6.83
C VAL A 21 -45.45 -2.60 -5.66
N ALA A 22 -44.76 -3.13 -4.64
CA ALA A 22 -44.25 -2.34 -3.52
C ALA A 22 -43.19 -1.32 -3.97
N ILE A 23 -42.28 -1.71 -4.86
CA ILE A 23 -41.27 -0.81 -5.45
C ILE A 23 -41.93 0.28 -6.30
N ILE A 24 -42.94 -0.07 -7.12
CA ILE A 24 -43.68 0.90 -7.93
C ILE A 24 -44.50 1.85 -7.04
N MET A 25 -45.13 1.36 -5.98
CA MET A 25 -45.83 2.20 -5.01
C MET A 25 -44.86 3.11 -4.25
N PHE A 26 -43.68 2.63 -3.90
CA PHE A 26 -42.64 3.43 -3.26
C PHE A 26 -42.13 4.54 -4.17
N LEU A 27 -41.81 4.22 -5.43
CA LEU A 27 -41.40 5.21 -6.44
C LEU A 27 -42.50 6.26 -6.70
N ARG A 28 -43.76 5.81 -6.79
CA ARG A 28 -44.92 6.70 -6.98
C ARG A 28 -45.25 7.52 -5.74
N ALA A 29 -44.92 7.02 -4.54
CA ALA A 29 -45.03 7.78 -3.29
C ALA A 29 -43.91 8.81 -3.14
N THR A 30 -42.74 8.57 -3.74
CA THR A 30 -41.61 9.52 -3.74
C THR A 30 -41.67 10.56 -4.86
N GLU A 31 -42.42 10.33 -5.95
CA GLU A 31 -42.60 11.29 -7.07
C GLU A 31 -43.76 12.30 -6.86
N GLY A 32 -44.28 12.40 -5.64
CA GLY A 32 -45.51 13.12 -5.30
C GLY A 32 -45.36 14.51 -4.69
N THR A 33 -44.37 15.34 -5.04
CA THR A 33 -44.42 16.79 -4.75
C THR A 33 -44.76 17.56 -6.02
N LYS A 34 -46.04 17.95 -6.12
CA LYS A 34 -46.63 18.71 -7.23
C LYS A 34 -45.94 20.07 -7.40
N LYS A 35 -45.71 20.45 -8.66
CA LYS A 35 -45.57 21.85 -9.08
C LYS A 35 -46.70 22.72 -8.49
N PRO A 36 -46.42 23.84 -7.82
CA PRO A 36 -47.40 24.90 -7.65
C PRO A 36 -47.41 25.80 -8.89
N ALA A 37 -48.62 26.13 -9.33
CA ALA A 37 -48.85 27.19 -10.29
C ALA A 37 -48.58 28.56 -9.63
N LYS A 38 -47.82 29.38 -10.34
CA LYS A 38 -47.69 30.84 -10.30
C LYS A 38 -48.53 31.58 -9.25
N ASN A 39 -47.85 32.11 -8.23
CA ASN A 39 -48.12 33.44 -7.68
C ASN A 39 -46.77 34.09 -7.39
N GLU A 40 -46.63 35.29 -7.93
CA GLU A 40 -45.53 36.22 -7.69
C GLU A 40 -45.68 36.74 -6.26
N ASP A 41 -44.70 36.49 -5.40
CA ASP A 41 -44.31 37.41 -4.34
C ASP A 41 -42.90 37.06 -3.84
N GLU A 42 -42.11 38.10 -3.74
CA GLU A 42 -40.68 38.13 -3.47
C GLU A 42 -40.29 37.43 -2.16
N LYS A 43 -39.38 36.46 -2.28
CA LYS A 43 -38.11 36.39 -1.53
C LYS A 43 -37.38 35.16 -2.06
N SER A 44 -36.39 35.41 -2.91
CA SER A 44 -35.41 34.42 -3.35
C SER A 44 -34.88 33.65 -2.14
N PRO A 45 -34.93 32.30 -2.10
CA PRO A 45 -34.10 31.58 -1.15
C PRO A 45 -32.67 31.92 -1.54
N ILE A 46 -31.92 32.43 -0.58
CA ILE A 46 -30.49 32.67 -0.75
C ILE A 46 -29.89 31.29 -1.01
N VAL A 47 -29.68 30.98 -2.29
CA VAL A 47 -28.83 29.87 -2.73
C VAL A 47 -27.44 30.28 -2.29
N VAL A 48 -27.03 29.85 -1.09
CA VAL A 48 -25.63 29.99 -0.75
C VAL A 48 -24.90 28.84 -1.41
N GLU A 49 -24.28 29.20 -2.52
CA GLU A 49 -23.20 28.45 -3.14
C GLU A 49 -22.02 28.47 -2.17
N VAL A 50 -21.98 27.48 -1.26
CA VAL A 50 -20.79 27.20 -0.47
C VAL A 50 -19.88 26.41 -1.41
N GLU A 51 -18.83 27.04 -1.93
CA GLU A 51 -17.80 26.29 -2.65
C GLU A 51 -17.18 25.26 -1.69
N PRO A 52 -17.24 23.96 -1.99
CA PRO A 52 -16.73 22.94 -1.10
C PRO A 52 -15.23 23.11 -0.96
N ARG A 53 -14.77 23.35 0.28
CA ARG A 53 -13.35 23.50 0.60
C ARG A 53 -12.68 22.13 0.42
N LYS A 54 -11.99 21.93 -0.71
CA LYS A 54 -11.19 20.73 -0.94
C LYS A 54 -10.04 20.70 0.05
N VAL A 55 -10.02 19.70 0.92
CA VAL A 55 -8.89 19.49 1.81
C VAL A 55 -7.77 18.82 1.01
N LYS A 56 -6.59 19.44 1.01
CA LYS A 56 -5.42 18.95 0.27
C LYS A 56 -4.62 18.02 1.16
N MET A 57 -4.47 16.78 0.73
CA MET A 57 -3.57 15.81 1.35
C MET A 57 -2.14 15.95 0.82
N PRO A 58 -1.12 15.53 1.59
CA PRO A 58 0.24 15.41 1.09
C PRO A 58 0.30 14.40 -0.06
N ASP A 59 0.97 14.78 -1.15
CA ASP A 59 1.24 13.88 -2.26
C ASP A 59 2.42 12.96 -1.89
N LEU A 60 2.22 11.64 -1.98
CA LEU A 60 3.27 10.67 -1.67
C LEU A 60 3.93 10.21 -2.97
N PRO A 61 5.26 10.38 -3.13
CA PRO A 61 5.94 10.07 -4.37
C PRO A 61 5.83 8.58 -4.71
N THR A 62 5.51 8.28 -5.98
CA THR A 62 5.63 6.94 -6.56
C THR A 62 7.10 6.67 -6.86
N ILE A 63 7.62 5.56 -6.33
CA ILE A 63 9.02 5.15 -6.49
C ILE A 63 9.13 4.23 -7.71
N THR A 64 8.10 3.44 -8.03
CA THR A 64 8.15 2.51 -9.17
C THR A 64 7.96 3.20 -10.51
N GLU A 65 8.85 2.91 -11.46
CA GLU A 65 8.70 3.30 -12.85
C GLU A 65 7.89 2.24 -13.62
N ARG A 66 6.93 2.69 -14.43
CA ARG A 66 6.07 1.81 -15.23
C ARG A 66 6.86 0.86 -16.14
N SER A 67 7.95 1.35 -16.74
CA SER A 67 8.83 0.55 -17.60
C SER A 67 9.44 -0.64 -16.84
N GLN A 68 9.87 -0.42 -15.59
CA GLN A 68 10.46 -1.46 -14.74
C GLN A 68 9.43 -2.51 -14.36
N VAL A 69 8.19 -2.10 -14.08
CA VAL A 69 7.08 -3.02 -13.79
C VAL A 69 6.73 -3.89 -15.00
N GLU A 70 6.68 -3.31 -16.21
CA GLU A 70 6.40 -4.06 -17.44
C GLU A 70 7.51 -5.08 -17.76
N ILE A 71 8.77 -4.69 -17.53
CA ILE A 71 9.92 -5.59 -17.64
C ILE A 71 9.82 -6.71 -16.59
N ALA A 72 9.54 -6.39 -15.33
CA ALA A 72 9.40 -7.37 -14.26
C ALA A 72 8.28 -8.38 -14.54
N ARG A 73 7.11 -7.92 -15.02
CA ARG A 73 6.00 -8.80 -15.42
C ARG A 73 6.41 -9.75 -16.56
N THR A 74 7.21 -9.27 -17.50
CA THR A 74 7.71 -10.11 -18.60
C THR A 74 8.74 -11.11 -18.08
N GLN A 75 9.64 -10.69 -17.22
CA GLN A 75 10.65 -11.54 -16.57
C GLN A 75 10.01 -12.66 -15.77
N ILE A 76 8.98 -12.37 -14.95
CA ILE A 76 8.23 -13.39 -14.21
C ILE A 76 7.75 -14.49 -15.17
N ARG A 77 7.08 -14.12 -16.28
CA ARG A 77 6.57 -15.09 -17.25
C ARG A 77 7.67 -15.98 -17.83
N THR A 78 8.80 -15.39 -18.23
CA THR A 78 9.91 -16.15 -18.82
C THR A 78 10.65 -17.00 -17.80
N LEU A 79 10.85 -16.49 -16.58
CA LEU A 79 11.56 -17.17 -15.51
C LEU A 79 10.73 -18.34 -14.96
N THR A 80 9.40 -18.20 -14.84
CA THR A 80 8.52 -19.32 -14.47
C THR A 80 8.60 -20.44 -15.49
N LEU A 81 8.62 -20.12 -16.79
CA LEU A 81 8.79 -21.13 -17.83
C LEU A 81 10.18 -21.80 -17.75
N GLN A 82 11.23 -21.01 -17.50
CA GLN A 82 12.57 -21.56 -17.31
C GLN A 82 12.65 -22.48 -16.09
N GLN A 83 12.00 -22.12 -14.98
CA GLN A 83 11.90 -22.93 -13.77
C GLN A 83 11.21 -24.27 -14.06
N GLU A 84 10.12 -24.26 -14.83
CA GLU A 84 9.42 -25.47 -15.27
C GLU A 84 10.33 -26.38 -16.12
N ILE A 85 11.04 -25.81 -17.10
CA ILE A 85 11.98 -26.55 -17.95
C ILE A 85 13.10 -27.16 -17.10
N LEU A 86 13.71 -26.40 -16.19
CA LEU A 86 14.77 -26.90 -15.31
C LEU A 86 14.25 -28.03 -14.41
N SER A 87 13.02 -27.91 -13.91
CA SER A 87 12.37 -28.95 -13.11
C SER A 87 12.16 -30.23 -13.91
N MET A 88 11.72 -30.12 -15.17
CA MET A 88 11.59 -31.26 -16.08
C MET A 88 12.93 -31.94 -16.37
N VAL A 89 14.00 -31.15 -16.59
CA VAL A 89 15.34 -31.68 -16.82
C VAL A 89 15.85 -32.43 -15.59
N MET A 90 15.73 -31.83 -14.40
CA MET A 90 16.12 -32.47 -13.15
C MET A 90 15.36 -33.77 -12.93
N LYS A 91 14.03 -33.77 -13.15
CA LYS A 91 13.23 -34.99 -13.07
C LYS A 91 13.72 -36.07 -14.03
N ARG A 92 14.02 -35.72 -15.28
CA ARG A 92 14.52 -36.67 -16.29
C ARG A 92 15.87 -37.28 -15.90
N LEU A 93 16.74 -36.53 -15.20
CA LEU A 93 18.00 -37.04 -14.68
C LEU A 93 17.78 -38.11 -13.60
N PHE A 94 16.81 -37.95 -12.70
CA PHE A 94 16.46 -38.98 -11.73
C PHE A 94 15.82 -40.21 -12.39
N GLU A 95 14.90 -40.00 -13.33
CA GLU A 95 14.31 -41.10 -14.11
C GLU A 95 15.37 -41.89 -14.90
N ALA A 96 16.43 -41.22 -15.38
CA ALA A 96 17.56 -41.88 -16.05
C ALA A 96 18.35 -42.80 -15.10
N GLU A 97 18.60 -42.35 -13.86
CA GLU A 97 19.28 -43.13 -12.83
C GLU A 97 18.44 -44.36 -12.45
N ASP A 98 17.14 -44.17 -12.20
CA ASP A 98 16.22 -45.26 -11.82
C ASP A 98 16.13 -46.35 -12.90
N ASN A 99 16.21 -45.96 -14.17
CA ASN A 99 16.23 -46.87 -15.31
C ASN A 99 17.62 -47.46 -15.60
N GLY A 100 18.66 -47.02 -14.87
CA GLY A 100 20.04 -47.46 -15.06
C GLY A 100 20.71 -46.94 -16.34
N GLU A 101 20.15 -45.90 -16.97
CA GLU A 101 20.74 -45.24 -18.15
C GLU A 101 22.01 -44.45 -17.80
N ILE A 102 22.05 -43.91 -16.57
CA ILE A 102 23.20 -43.21 -16.00
C ILE A 102 23.46 -43.71 -14.58
N SER A 103 24.70 -43.57 -14.12
CA SER A 103 25.04 -43.77 -12.71
C SER A 103 24.65 -42.57 -11.84
N LYS A 104 24.57 -42.79 -10.53
CA LYS A 104 24.32 -41.73 -9.54
C LYS A 104 25.34 -40.59 -9.63
N ASP A 105 26.62 -40.92 -9.78
CA ASP A 105 27.70 -39.92 -9.87
C ASP A 105 27.57 -39.07 -11.14
N GLU A 106 27.16 -39.68 -12.25
CA GLU A 106 26.85 -38.95 -13.50
C GLU A 106 25.63 -38.04 -13.33
N ARG A 107 24.57 -38.52 -12.66
CA ARG A 107 23.39 -37.70 -12.34
C ARG A 107 23.77 -36.48 -11.51
N GLU A 108 24.54 -36.65 -10.44
CA GLU A 108 24.98 -35.56 -9.58
C GLU A 108 25.84 -34.55 -10.34
N ARG A 109 26.77 -35.03 -11.15
CA ARG A 109 27.62 -34.15 -11.98
C ARG A 109 26.81 -33.37 -13.01
N LEU A 110 25.83 -33.99 -13.67
CA LEU A 110 24.96 -33.33 -14.64
C LEU A 110 23.99 -32.36 -13.95
N GLY A 111 23.43 -32.76 -12.81
CA GLY A 111 22.44 -32.00 -12.04
C GLY A 111 22.99 -30.74 -11.39
N LYS A 112 24.27 -30.71 -11.02
CA LYS A 112 24.89 -29.58 -10.30
C LYS A 112 24.69 -28.23 -11.00
N ASN A 113 24.82 -28.19 -12.33
CA ASN A 113 24.65 -26.95 -13.08
C ASN A 113 23.18 -26.52 -13.12
N TYR A 114 22.27 -27.46 -13.35
CA TYR A 114 20.82 -27.18 -13.37
C TYR A 114 20.29 -26.74 -12.01
N GLU A 115 20.83 -27.27 -10.92
CA GLU A 115 20.50 -26.85 -9.56
C GLU A 115 20.96 -25.41 -9.29
N ALA A 116 22.17 -25.05 -9.71
CA ALA A 116 22.66 -23.68 -9.62
C ALA A 116 21.83 -22.71 -10.49
N GLU A 117 21.47 -23.11 -11.71
CA GLU A 117 20.59 -22.33 -12.58
C GLU A 117 19.19 -22.17 -11.97
N MET A 118 18.64 -23.21 -11.33
CA MET A 118 17.35 -23.15 -10.64
C MET A 118 17.37 -22.11 -9.52
N GLN A 119 18.40 -22.13 -8.67
CA GLN A 119 18.56 -21.15 -7.60
C GLN A 119 18.64 -19.72 -8.15
N GLN A 120 19.37 -19.52 -9.25
CA GLN A 120 19.47 -18.21 -9.89
C GLN A 120 18.14 -17.75 -10.49
N VAL A 121 17.35 -18.66 -11.06
CA VAL A 121 16.00 -18.36 -11.58
C VAL A 121 15.07 -17.97 -10.44
N ASP A 122 15.07 -18.72 -9.34
CA ASP A 122 14.25 -18.44 -8.15
C ASP A 122 14.56 -17.06 -7.56
N GLU A 123 15.84 -16.69 -7.47
CA GLU A 123 16.25 -15.38 -6.98
C GLU A 123 15.78 -14.23 -7.89
N GLN A 124 15.90 -14.41 -9.21
CA GLN A 124 15.44 -13.40 -10.17
C GLN A 124 13.92 -13.27 -10.16
N LEU A 125 13.21 -14.38 -10.01
CA LEU A 125 11.75 -14.42 -9.94
C LEU A 125 11.27 -13.66 -8.70
N LYS A 126 11.85 -13.94 -7.52
CA LYS A 126 11.56 -13.17 -6.29
C LYS A 126 11.79 -11.68 -6.46
N LYS A 127 12.89 -11.26 -7.09
CA LYS A 127 13.18 -9.83 -7.34
C LYS A 127 12.14 -9.19 -8.26
N ALA A 128 11.76 -9.87 -9.33
CA ALA A 128 10.75 -9.36 -10.26
C ALA A 128 9.37 -9.27 -9.60
N GLU A 129 9.00 -10.26 -8.78
CA GLU A 129 7.76 -10.24 -7.99
C GLU A 129 7.73 -9.06 -7.02
N LEU A 130 8.83 -8.80 -6.30
CA LEU A 130 8.92 -7.65 -5.39
C LEU A 130 8.69 -6.31 -6.09
N ILE A 131 9.19 -6.14 -7.33
CA ILE A 131 8.96 -4.92 -8.12
C ILE A 131 7.47 -4.76 -8.44
N VAL A 132 6.80 -5.84 -8.84
CA VAL A 132 5.37 -5.83 -9.15
C VAL A 132 4.55 -5.56 -7.88
N SER A 133 4.85 -6.25 -6.78
CA SER A 133 4.17 -6.04 -5.50
C SER A 133 4.37 -4.63 -4.95
N LEU A 134 5.55 -4.04 -5.11
CA LEU A 134 5.80 -2.66 -4.72
C LEU A 134 4.88 -1.70 -5.49
N ASN A 135 4.76 -1.88 -6.81
CA ASN A 135 3.88 -1.07 -7.64
C ASN A 135 2.41 -1.22 -7.22
N GLU A 136 1.97 -2.44 -6.94
CA GLU A 136 0.60 -2.70 -6.44
C GLU A 136 0.34 -2.01 -5.09
N LEU A 137 1.32 -2.00 -4.18
CA LEU A 137 1.22 -1.28 -2.91
C LEU A 137 1.15 0.24 -3.10
N GLU A 138 1.89 0.78 -4.06
CA GLU A 138 1.83 2.20 -4.42
C GLU A 138 0.46 2.59 -5.00
N ASP A 139 -0.11 1.74 -5.87
CA ASP A 139 -1.45 1.94 -6.42
C ASP A 139 -2.53 1.88 -5.32
N ILE A 140 -2.42 0.91 -4.39
CA ILE A 140 -3.33 0.81 -3.24
C ILE A 140 -3.21 2.06 -2.37
N ARG A 141 -1.99 2.50 -2.05
CA ARG A 141 -1.74 3.71 -1.26
C ARG A 141 -2.38 4.93 -1.92
N GLN A 142 -2.22 5.09 -3.23
CA GLN A 142 -2.81 6.19 -3.98
C GLN A 142 -4.34 6.18 -3.91
N ASN A 143 -4.95 5.00 -4.07
CA ASN A 143 -6.40 4.83 -3.95
C ASN A 143 -6.92 5.22 -2.56
N ILE A 144 -6.20 4.81 -1.50
CA ILE A 144 -6.56 5.17 -0.12
C ILE A 144 -6.53 6.70 0.07
N ILE A 145 -5.51 7.38 -0.44
CA ILE A 145 -5.40 8.85 -0.35
C ILE A 145 -6.60 9.51 -1.04
N GLU A 146 -6.97 9.05 -2.23
CA GLU A 146 -8.11 9.57 -2.98
C GLU A 146 -9.44 9.38 -2.23
N GLN A 147 -9.70 8.17 -1.72
CA GLN A 147 -10.90 7.88 -0.93
C GLN A 147 -10.96 8.70 0.35
N PHE A 148 -9.83 8.85 1.03
CA PHE A 148 -9.76 9.65 2.24
C PHE A 148 -10.00 11.13 1.94
N GLN A 149 -9.40 11.67 0.87
CA GLN A 149 -9.61 13.05 0.46
C GLN A 149 -11.07 13.33 0.10
N GLN A 150 -11.72 12.41 -0.61
CA GLN A 150 -13.14 12.48 -0.91
C GLN A 150 -13.99 12.47 0.36
N THR A 151 -13.72 11.53 1.27
CA THR A 151 -14.46 11.40 2.53
C THR A 151 -14.29 12.65 3.38
N LEU A 152 -13.07 13.12 3.56
CA LEU A 152 -12.79 14.29 4.38
C LEU A 152 -13.38 15.57 3.75
N SER A 153 -13.32 15.73 2.43
CA SER A 153 -13.96 16.87 1.75
C SER A 153 -15.49 16.83 1.90
N SER A 154 -16.10 15.65 1.86
CA SER A 154 -17.53 15.46 2.11
C SER A 154 -17.89 15.82 3.55
N THR A 155 -17.14 15.32 4.52
CA THR A 155 -17.33 15.65 5.95
C THR A 155 -17.14 17.14 6.20
N GLN A 156 -16.11 17.77 5.63
CA GLN A 156 -15.89 19.20 5.75
C GLN A 156 -17.06 20.00 5.17
N SER A 157 -17.59 19.59 4.02
CA SER A 157 -18.76 20.23 3.43
C SER A 157 -19.99 20.15 4.35
N GLN A 158 -20.19 19.01 5.03
CA GLN A 158 -21.27 18.87 6.02
C GLN A 158 -21.04 19.78 7.24
N ILE A 159 -19.81 19.87 7.74
CA ILE A 159 -19.44 20.78 8.83
C ILE A 159 -19.71 22.23 8.43
N ASP A 160 -19.27 22.65 7.24
CA ASP A 160 -19.45 24.02 6.74
C ASP A 160 -20.94 24.39 6.62
N LEU A 161 -21.78 23.46 6.18
CA LEU A 161 -23.24 23.63 6.15
C LEU A 161 -23.81 23.84 7.56
N ILE A 162 -23.39 23.05 8.55
CA ILE A 162 -23.85 23.16 9.94
C ILE A 162 -23.38 24.47 10.57
N ILE A 163 -22.11 24.84 10.41
CA ILE A 163 -21.55 26.10 10.94
C ILE A 163 -22.35 27.29 10.42
N LYS A 164 -22.68 27.24 9.12
CA LYS A 164 -23.46 28.29 8.47
C LYS A 164 -24.90 28.35 8.95
N GLU A 165 -25.55 27.22 9.18
CA GLU A 165 -26.91 27.17 9.74
C GLU A 165 -26.94 27.67 11.20
N LEU A 166 -25.91 27.36 11.98
CA LEU A 166 -25.77 27.79 13.37
C LEU A 166 -25.21 29.22 13.51
N ASN A 167 -24.84 29.87 12.40
CA ASN A 167 -24.24 31.20 12.35
C ASN A 167 -23.03 31.35 13.30
N ILE A 168 -22.26 30.26 13.48
CA ILE A 168 -21.08 30.23 14.34
C ILE A 168 -19.97 31.02 13.63
N GLN A 169 -19.47 32.08 14.29
CA GLN A 169 -18.28 32.78 13.80
C GLN A 169 -17.09 31.83 13.91
N GLN A 170 -16.57 31.37 12.77
CA GLN A 170 -15.31 30.63 12.75
C GLN A 170 -14.18 31.57 13.20
N PRO A 171 -13.27 31.11 14.06
CA PRO A 171 -12.06 31.87 14.36
C PRO A 171 -11.31 32.13 13.05
N GLU A 172 -10.92 33.38 12.84
CA GLU A 172 -10.12 33.80 11.69
C GLU A 172 -8.78 33.06 11.74
N PRO A 173 -8.31 32.44 10.63
CA PRO A 173 -7.05 31.72 10.63
C PRO A 173 -5.92 32.69 11.02
N GLU A 174 -5.20 32.35 12.09
CA GLU A 174 -4.01 33.11 12.50
C GLU A 174 -3.04 33.21 11.31
N PRO A 175 -2.52 34.41 11.02
CA PRO A 175 -1.55 34.58 9.94
C PRO A 175 -0.33 33.70 10.22
N GLU A 176 0.05 32.87 9.23
CA GLU A 176 1.27 32.07 9.31
C GLU A 176 2.46 32.97 9.67
N PRO A 177 3.25 32.64 10.70
CA PRO A 177 4.40 33.45 11.08
C PRO A 177 5.40 33.52 9.91
N GLU A 178 5.83 34.73 9.57
CA GLU A 178 6.85 34.96 8.54
C GLU A 178 8.11 34.14 8.86
N PRO A 179 8.72 33.47 7.85
CA PRO A 179 9.89 32.64 8.08
C PRO A 179 11.06 33.48 8.59
N GLU A 180 11.58 33.11 9.78
CA GLU A 180 12.77 33.75 10.35
C GLU A 180 13.98 33.65 9.41
N PRO A 181 14.78 34.72 9.28
CA PRO A 181 15.94 34.72 8.38
C PRO A 181 17.04 33.77 8.89
N GLN A 182 17.40 32.78 8.07
CA GLN A 182 18.47 31.84 8.36
C GLN A 182 19.82 32.55 8.60
N PRO A 183 20.56 32.24 9.67
CA PRO A 183 21.88 32.81 9.92
C PRO A 183 22.91 32.25 8.93
N ARG A 184 23.68 33.15 8.31
CA ARG A 184 24.71 32.84 7.31
C ARG A 184 25.83 31.95 7.90
N PRO A 185 26.34 30.96 7.15
CA PRO A 185 27.42 30.09 7.64
C PRO A 185 28.74 30.84 7.80
N ARG A 186 29.32 30.78 9.00
CA ARG A 186 30.69 31.23 9.28
C ARG A 186 31.68 30.30 8.57
N ARG A 187 32.48 30.85 7.66
CA ARG A 187 33.63 30.17 7.03
C ARG A 187 34.71 29.88 8.08
N THR A 188 35.04 28.62 8.33
CA THR A 188 36.27 28.22 9.02
C THR A 188 37.43 28.15 8.01
N ARG A 189 38.55 28.78 8.36
CA ARG A 189 39.81 28.73 7.61
C ARG A 189 40.53 27.39 7.83
N PRO A 190 41.32 26.88 6.88
CA PRO A 190 42.13 25.68 7.05
C PRO A 190 43.40 25.96 7.88
N ARG A 191 43.82 25.03 8.73
CA ARG A 191 45.13 25.01 9.41
C ARG A 191 46.06 24.00 8.71
N PRO A 192 47.34 24.32 8.45
CA PRO A 192 48.28 23.44 7.74
C PRO A 192 48.97 22.41 8.67
N PRO A 193 49.48 21.28 8.13
CA PRO A 193 50.40 20.33 8.80
C PRO A 193 51.87 20.68 8.43
N PRO A 194 52.94 19.88 8.73
CA PRO A 194 53.16 18.75 9.66
C PRO A 194 54.39 18.96 10.59
N GLY A 195 54.72 18.01 11.46
CA GLY A 195 56.00 17.96 12.19
C GLY A 195 56.25 16.57 12.80
N ASP A 196 57.23 15.87 12.23
CA ASP A 196 57.81 14.58 12.66
C ASP A 196 58.61 14.70 13.96
N ASP A 197 58.69 13.58 14.71
CA ASP A 197 59.84 13.00 15.45
C ASP A 197 59.26 11.98 16.47
N LYS A 198 59.35 10.65 16.25
CA LYS A 198 60.41 9.70 16.70
C LYS A 198 60.70 9.80 18.20
N GLU A 199 60.85 8.78 19.04
CA GLU A 199 60.87 7.30 19.10
C GLU A 199 60.40 7.01 20.56
N GLU A 200 59.79 5.89 20.93
CA GLU A 200 60.47 4.69 21.45
C GLU A 200 59.39 3.68 21.90
N GLU A 201 59.52 2.43 21.45
CA GLU A 201 58.99 1.19 22.04
C GLU A 201 59.93 0.75 23.19
N PRO A 202 59.53 -0.09 24.19
CA PRO A 202 59.13 -1.48 23.90
C PRO A 202 58.13 -2.19 24.88
N GLU A 203 57.66 -3.36 24.41
CA GLU A 203 57.33 -4.63 25.14
C GLU A 203 56.24 -4.58 26.24
N ASP A 204 55.31 -5.51 26.46
CA ASP A 204 54.82 -6.81 25.95
C ASP A 204 53.47 -6.98 26.72
N GLU A 205 52.38 -7.61 26.28
CA GLU A 205 52.11 -9.05 26.21
C GLU A 205 50.56 -9.20 26.05
N ASP A 206 50.14 -10.19 25.23
CA ASP A 206 48.86 -10.92 25.24
C ASP A 206 47.50 -10.23 24.99
N ASP A 207 47.01 -10.31 23.74
CA ASP A 207 45.78 -11.07 23.42
C ASP A 207 45.55 -11.13 21.88
N GLU A 208 45.88 -12.27 21.27
CA GLU A 208 45.38 -12.66 19.95
C GLU A 208 44.02 -13.36 20.10
N GLU A 209 42.94 -12.74 19.61
CA GLU A 209 42.11 -13.41 18.59
C GLU A 209 41.20 -12.41 17.87
N ALA A 210 41.48 -12.27 16.57
CA ALA A 210 40.66 -11.54 15.62
C ALA A 210 39.44 -12.38 15.21
N GLY A 211 38.24 -11.79 15.25
CA GLY A 211 37.04 -12.42 14.71
C GLY A 211 35.87 -11.43 14.62
N GLY A 212 35.87 -10.63 13.55
CA GLY A 212 34.96 -9.50 13.38
C GLY A 212 33.46 -9.83 13.44
N ARG A 213 32.69 -8.87 13.96
CA ARG A 213 31.26 -8.64 13.67
C ARG A 213 30.82 -7.26 14.20
N GLY A 214 31.52 -6.23 13.74
CA GLY A 214 30.91 -4.91 13.62
C GLY A 214 30.17 -4.83 12.29
N ARG A 215 28.87 -4.50 12.34
CA ARG A 215 27.92 -4.22 11.23
C ARG A 215 26.97 -5.37 10.86
N ARG A 216 25.80 -5.37 11.50
CA ARG A 216 24.46 -5.24 10.90
C ARG A 216 23.42 -5.45 12.01
N ASP A 217 23.02 -4.36 12.68
CA ASP A 217 21.62 -4.28 13.16
C ASP A 217 20.78 -4.35 11.89
N THR A 218 20.09 -5.47 11.67
CA THR A 218 19.48 -5.76 10.38
C THR A 218 18.22 -4.93 10.18
N VAL A 219 17.74 -4.89 8.92
CA VAL A 219 16.44 -4.32 8.61
C VAL A 219 15.32 -5.06 9.35
N GLU A 220 15.49 -6.36 9.64
CA GLU A 220 14.57 -7.12 10.50
C GLU A 220 14.45 -6.52 11.90
N ASP A 221 15.55 -6.16 12.57
CA ASP A 221 15.47 -5.60 13.93
C ASP A 221 14.66 -4.29 13.97
N ARG A 222 14.76 -3.49 12.91
CA ARG A 222 13.96 -2.27 12.74
C ARG A 222 12.50 -2.58 12.43
N LEU A 223 12.23 -3.60 11.63
CA LEU A 223 10.89 -4.03 11.27
C LEU A 223 10.15 -4.58 12.49
N ASP A 224 10.82 -5.38 13.31
CA ASP A 224 10.22 -5.96 14.51
C ASP A 224 9.99 -4.90 15.59
N LYS A 225 10.89 -3.93 15.72
CA LYS A 225 10.66 -2.76 16.57
C LYS A 225 9.45 -1.94 16.10
N LEU A 226 9.31 -1.71 14.80
CA LEU A 226 8.18 -0.98 14.23
C LEU A 226 6.86 -1.73 14.44
N LYS A 227 6.83 -3.06 14.27
CA LYS A 227 5.64 -3.88 14.57
C LYS A 227 5.24 -3.75 16.04
N GLN A 228 6.21 -3.75 16.94
CA GLN A 228 5.98 -3.66 18.38
C GLN A 228 5.43 -2.29 18.78
N ASP A 229 5.94 -1.22 18.18
CA ASP A 229 5.44 0.14 18.38
C ASP A 229 3.99 0.28 17.88
N VAL A 230 3.67 -0.27 16.70
CA VAL A 230 2.30 -0.26 16.14
C VAL A 230 1.32 -1.04 17.03
N LEU A 231 1.69 -2.24 17.49
CA LEU A 231 0.84 -3.02 18.39
C LEU A 231 0.53 -2.28 19.69
N LYS A 232 1.52 -1.56 20.22
CA LYS A 232 1.37 -0.77 21.43
C LYS A 232 0.42 0.42 21.23
N GLU A 233 0.52 1.12 20.10
CA GLU A 233 -0.39 2.22 19.77
C GLU A 233 -1.82 1.72 19.55
N LEU A 234 -2.00 0.54 18.96
CA LEU A 234 -3.33 -0.07 18.81
C LEU A 234 -3.96 -0.43 20.15
N GLU A 235 -3.18 -1.00 21.08
CA GLU A 235 -3.64 -1.28 22.45
C GLU A 235 -3.97 0.02 23.21
N GLU A 236 -3.20 1.09 23.00
CA GLU A 236 -3.46 2.40 23.61
C GLU A 236 -4.75 3.05 23.05
N LEU A 237 -5.02 2.89 21.76
CA LEU A 237 -6.27 3.34 21.14
C LEU A 237 -7.48 2.51 21.61
N GLU A 238 -7.35 1.19 21.73
CA GLU A 238 -8.40 0.32 22.28
C GLU A 238 -8.72 0.71 23.74
N ARG A 239 -7.69 1.04 24.52
CA ARG A 239 -7.87 1.51 25.90
C ARG A 239 -8.58 2.87 25.96
N LEU A 240 -8.31 3.77 25.02
CA LEU A 240 -9.00 5.06 24.93
C LEU A 240 -10.45 4.92 24.44
N GLU A 241 -10.76 3.89 23.64
CA GLU A 241 -12.14 3.57 23.23
C GLU A 241 -12.97 2.99 24.37
N LEU A 242 -12.35 2.23 25.28
CA LEU A 242 -13.03 1.67 26.47
C LEU A 242 -13.21 2.67 27.62
N GLU A 243 -12.49 3.79 27.63
CA GLU A 243 -12.60 4.87 28.62
C GLU A 243 -13.57 6.01 28.20
N GLN A 244 -14.28 5.89 27.06
CA GLN A 244 -15.38 6.79 26.64
C GLN A 244 -16.75 6.10 26.71
#